data_AF-A0A962AWJ7-F1
#
_entry.id   AF-A0A962AWJ7-F1
#
_cell.length_a   1.000
_cell.length_b   1.000
_cell.length_c   1.000
_cell.angle_alpha   90.00
_cell.angle_beta   90.00
_cell.angle_gamma   90.00
#
_symmetry.space_group_name_H-M   'P 1'
#
loop_
_entity.id
_entity.type
_entity.pdbx_description
1 polymer ?
#
loop_
_entity_poly.entity_id
_entity_poly.type
_entity_poly.pdbx_seq_one_letter_code
_entity_poly.pdbx_strand_id
1 'polypeptide(L)'
;MIGVAADYVVDFVDDGSQTWFEASNLLICGMPLLGRLGVVLKRRSRDHVIIVERKTTRLKRPIDIRETSRGTWRNIEARLWRCSHVDPWREAGRVTRVGEIRIHQGGVITTA
;
A
#
# COMPACT_ATOMS: atom_id res chain seq x y z
N MET A 1 6.83 -29.32 -19.19
CA MET A 1 7.35 -28.00 -18.76
C MET A 1 6.63 -27.65 -17.46
N ILE A 2 7.34 -27.71 -16.34
CA ILE A 2 6.78 -27.63 -14.98
C ILE A 2 6.46 -26.17 -14.69
N GLY A 3 5.20 -25.87 -14.40
CA GLY A 3 4.76 -24.54 -13.99
C GLY A 3 5.38 -24.18 -12.65
N VAL A 4 6.26 -23.18 -12.63
CA VAL A 4 6.78 -22.60 -11.39
C VAL A 4 5.60 -21.93 -10.70
N ALA A 5 5.08 -22.54 -9.63
CA ALA A 5 4.10 -21.89 -8.78
C ALA A 5 4.69 -20.56 -8.30
N ALA A 6 3.97 -19.45 -8.46
CA ALA A 6 4.44 -18.16 -7.99
C ALA A 6 4.82 -18.26 -6.49
N ASP A 7 6.02 -17.82 -6.14
CA ASP A 7 6.57 -17.83 -4.78
C ASP A 7 5.74 -16.99 -3.79
N TYR A 8 4.96 -16.05 -4.33
CA TYR A 8 4.06 -15.18 -3.59
C TYR A 8 2.62 -15.56 -3.82
N VAL A 9 1.84 -15.47 -2.76
CA VAL A 9 0.39 -15.58 -2.78
C VAL A 9 -0.23 -14.25 -2.38
N VAL A 10 -1.41 -13.95 -2.93
CA VAL A 10 -2.22 -12.83 -2.48
C VAL A 10 -2.75 -13.17 -1.09
N ASP A 11 -2.35 -12.40 -0.09
CA ASP A 11 -2.77 -12.59 1.30
C ASP A 11 -3.96 -11.67 1.62
N PHE A 12 -3.95 -10.45 1.08
CA PHE A 12 -5.04 -9.49 1.24
C PHE A 12 -5.16 -8.56 0.02
N VAL A 13 -6.39 -8.18 -0.32
CA VAL A 13 -6.71 -7.13 -1.29
C VAL A 13 -7.83 -6.28 -0.72
N ASP A 14 -7.65 -4.97 -0.73
CA ASP A 14 -8.72 -4.02 -0.44
C ASP A 14 -9.76 -4.08 -1.55
N ASP A 15 -10.89 -4.70 -1.23
CA ASP A 15 -12.07 -4.78 -2.07
C ASP A 15 -13.07 -3.65 -1.78
N GLY A 16 -12.69 -2.68 -0.93
CA GLY A 16 -13.58 -1.63 -0.45
C GLY A 16 -14.26 -1.95 0.88
N SER A 17 -14.12 -3.17 1.41
CA SER A 17 -14.57 -3.53 2.76
C SER A 17 -13.98 -2.59 3.82
N GLN A 18 -14.68 -2.43 4.95
CA GLN A 18 -14.21 -1.63 6.09
C GLN A 18 -13.23 -2.41 6.98
N THR A 19 -12.30 -3.15 6.36
CA THR A 19 -11.31 -3.95 7.08
C THR A 19 -10.17 -3.06 7.55
N TRP A 20 -9.94 -3.01 8.87
CA TRP A 20 -8.89 -2.21 9.51
C TRP A 20 -7.84 -3.11 10.14
N PHE A 21 -6.59 -2.71 10.01
CA PHE A 21 -5.44 -3.40 10.60
C PHE A 21 -4.82 -2.55 11.70
N GLU A 22 -4.52 -3.17 12.81
CA GLU A 22 -3.85 -2.54 13.94
C GLU A 22 -2.34 -2.52 13.74
N ALA A 23 -1.71 -1.41 14.13
CA ALA A 23 -0.29 -1.28 14.34
C ALA A 23 -0.05 -0.95 15.82
N SER A 24 -0.06 -1.97 16.67
CA SER A 24 -0.01 -1.85 18.14
C SER A 24 1.20 -1.07 18.68
N ASN A 25 2.30 -1.02 17.92
CA ASN A 25 3.51 -0.27 18.26
C ASN A 25 3.49 1.21 17.83
N LEU A 26 2.47 1.65 17.09
CA LEU A 26 2.28 3.04 16.69
C LEU A 26 1.14 3.64 17.48
N LEU A 27 1.46 4.44 18.50
CA LEU A 27 0.47 5.02 19.41
C LEU A 27 0.20 6.48 19.09
N ILE A 28 -1.09 6.85 19.02
CA ILE A 28 -1.55 8.24 18.99
C ILE A 28 -2.43 8.45 20.22
N CYS A 29 -2.03 9.37 21.09
CA CYS A 29 -2.71 9.62 22.37
C CYS A 29 -2.93 8.35 23.21
N GLY A 30 -1.97 7.42 23.19
CA GLY A 30 -2.04 6.15 23.92
C GLY A 30 -2.87 5.05 23.26
N MET A 31 -3.50 5.31 22.11
CA MET A 31 -4.30 4.34 21.36
C MET A 31 -3.53 3.82 20.14
N PRO A 32 -3.63 2.51 19.80
CA PRO A 32 -3.05 1.96 18.58
C PRO A 32 -3.57 2.65 17.32
N LEU A 33 -2.66 2.87 16.37
CA LEU A 33 -3.01 3.39 15.06
C LEU A 33 -3.67 2.28 14.22
N LEU A 34 -4.88 2.56 13.74
CA LEU A 34 -5.60 1.70 12.80
C LEU A 34 -5.37 2.16 11.35
N GLY A 35 -5.27 1.20 10.44
CA GLY A 35 -5.01 1.50 9.05
C GLY A 35 -5.61 0.50 8.06
N ARG A 36 -6.06 1.02 6.92
CA ARG A 36 -6.39 0.20 5.73
C ARG A 36 -5.17 -0.02 4.87
N LEU A 37 -5.04 -1.22 4.32
CA LEU A 37 -3.98 -1.61 3.39
C LEU A 37 -4.55 -1.73 1.98
N GLY A 38 -3.71 -1.59 0.95
CA GLY A 38 -4.10 -1.78 -0.45
C GLY A 38 -4.05 -3.25 -0.88
N VAL A 39 -2.87 -3.76 -1.20
CA VAL A 39 -2.65 -5.18 -1.53
C VAL A 39 -1.51 -5.72 -0.71
N VAL A 40 -1.66 -6.92 -0.18
CA VAL A 40 -0.60 -7.64 0.52
C VAL A 40 -0.30 -8.94 -0.20
N LEU A 41 0.95 -9.09 -0.59
CA LEU A 41 1.50 -10.33 -1.11
C LEU A 41 2.41 -10.94 -0.07
N LYS A 42 2.27 -12.24 0.16
CA LYS A 42 3.06 -12.97 1.14
C LYS A 42 3.84 -14.05 0.42
N ARG A 43 5.15 -14.11 0.65
CA ARG A 43 5.95 -15.24 0.20
C ARG A 43 5.50 -16.50 0.96
N ARG A 44 5.43 -17.65 0.30
CA ARG A 44 4.95 -18.90 0.93
C ARG A 44 5.72 -19.26 2.22
N SER A 45 7.02 -18.98 2.25
CA SER A 45 7.91 -19.13 3.41
C SER A 45 7.63 -18.17 4.57
N ARG A 46 6.78 -17.15 4.37
CA ARG A 46 6.40 -16.11 5.34
C ARG A 46 7.52 -15.18 5.83
N ASP A 47 8.74 -15.37 5.33
CA ASP A 47 9.92 -14.53 5.57
C ASP A 47 9.79 -13.13 4.96
N HIS A 48 8.98 -12.98 3.92
CA HIS A 48 8.85 -11.73 3.18
C HIS A 48 7.40 -11.39 2.85
N VAL A 49 7.04 -10.14 3.10
CA VAL A 49 5.74 -9.55 2.77
C VAL A 49 5.97 -8.33 1.88
N ILE A 50 5.13 -8.19 0.86
CA ILE A 50 5.09 -7.00 0.00
C ILE A 50 3.75 -6.32 0.22
N ILE A 51 3.79 -5.04 0.59
CA ILE A 51 2.60 -4.21 0.75
C ILE A 51 2.60 -3.16 -0.35
N VAL A 52 1.51 -3.12 -1.12
CA VAL A 52 1.32 -2.19 -2.22
C VAL A 52 0.22 -1.21 -1.85
N GLU A 53 0.55 0.07 -1.84
CA GLU A 53 -0.40 1.16 -1.65
C GLU A 53 -0.56 1.92 -2.97
N ARG A 54 -1.79 1.94 -3.48
CA ARG A 54 -2.14 2.67 -4.70
C ARG A 54 -3.01 3.86 -4.37
N LYS A 55 -2.66 5.03 -4.92
CA LYS A 55 -3.54 6.18 -4.96
C LYS A 55 -3.86 6.52 -6.40
N THR A 56 -5.16 6.56 -6.70
CA THR A 56 -5.64 7.00 -8.01
C THR A 56 -6.24 8.39 -7.85
N THR A 57 -5.83 9.33 -8.68
CA THR A 57 -6.38 10.69 -8.68
C THR A 57 -6.84 11.06 -10.08
N ARG A 58 -8.05 11.60 -10.19
CA ARG A 58 -8.59 12.17 -11.42
C ARG A 58 -8.30 13.66 -11.42
N LEU A 59 -7.50 14.12 -12.37
CA LEU A 59 -7.16 15.53 -12.50
C LEU A 59 -7.78 16.10 -13.78
N LYS A 60 -8.29 17.33 -13.68
CA LYS A 60 -8.92 18.04 -14.80
C LYS A 60 -7.94 18.89 -15.59
N ARG A 61 -6.85 19.38 -14.97
CA ARG A 61 -5.86 20.27 -15.63
C ARG A 61 -4.42 19.78 -15.40
N PRO A 62 -3.50 20.02 -16.36
CA PRO A 62 -2.10 19.61 -16.24
C PRO A 62 -1.32 20.25 -15.08
N ILE A 63 -1.58 21.52 -14.75
CA ILE A 63 -0.89 22.22 -13.65
C ILE A 63 -1.09 21.52 -12.30
N ASP A 64 -2.27 20.91 -12.11
CA ASP A 64 -2.63 20.21 -10.89
C ASP A 64 -1.78 18.94 -10.70
N ILE A 65 -1.13 18.41 -11.74
CA ILE A 65 -0.33 17.16 -11.69
C ILE A 65 0.92 17.32 -10.81
N ARG A 66 1.69 18.39 -11.00
CA ARG A 66 2.97 18.59 -10.27
C ARG A 66 2.76 18.87 -8.78
N GLU A 67 1.68 19.59 -8.46
CA GLU A 67 1.33 19.89 -7.07
C GLU A 67 0.69 18.67 -6.41
N THR A 68 -0.18 17.95 -7.13
CA THR A 68 -0.82 16.73 -6.63
C THR A 68 0.22 15.65 -6.38
N SER A 69 1.21 15.44 -7.25
CA SER A 69 2.20 14.37 -7.08
C SER A 69 3.01 14.53 -5.79
N ARG A 70 3.43 15.74 -5.41
CA ARG A 70 4.17 16.00 -4.17
C ARG A 70 3.35 15.71 -2.91
N GLY A 71 2.13 16.25 -2.80
CA GLY A 71 1.28 16.03 -1.63
C GLY A 71 0.75 14.59 -1.55
N THR A 72 0.43 14.00 -2.70
CA THR A 72 -0.03 12.62 -2.82
C THR A 72 1.07 11.64 -2.45
N TRP A 73 2.31 11.89 -2.87
CA TRP A 73 3.44 11.04 -2.53
C TRP A 73 3.71 11.01 -1.02
N ARG A 74 3.73 12.17 -0.35
CA ARG A 74 3.88 12.23 1.12
C ARG A 74 2.82 11.41 1.85
N ASN A 75 1.58 11.44 1.36
CA ASN A 75 0.49 10.66 1.93
C ASN A 75 0.66 9.15 1.71
N ILE A 76 1.11 8.73 0.52
CA ILE A 76 1.44 7.33 0.24
C ILE A 76 2.62 6.87 1.09
N GLU A 77 3.66 7.69 1.21
CA GLU A 77 4.85 7.37 2.01
C GLU A 77 4.48 7.18 3.48
N ALA A 78 3.66 8.07 4.05
CA ALA A 78 3.15 7.93 5.41
C ALA A 78 2.32 6.66 5.60
N ARG A 79 1.45 6.33 4.62
CA ARG A 79 0.68 5.08 4.63
C ARG A 79 1.61 3.88 4.59
N LEU A 80 2.54 3.82 3.64
CA LEU A 80 3.50 2.73 3.47
C LEU A 80 4.39 2.56 4.69
N TRP A 81 4.84 3.65 5.31
CA TRP A 81 5.57 3.61 6.57
C TRP A 81 4.75 2.92 7.65
N ARG A 82 3.52 3.37 7.92
CA ARG A 82 2.61 2.70 8.87
C ARG A 82 2.43 1.22 8.54
N CYS A 83 2.35 0.85 7.26
CA CYS A 83 2.19 -0.55 6.85
C CYS A 83 3.38 -1.45 7.23
N SER A 84 4.58 -0.92 7.50
CA SER A 84 5.68 -1.72 8.05
C SER A 84 5.48 -2.13 9.51
N HIS A 85 4.45 -1.61 10.16
CA HIS A 85 4.19 -1.76 11.59
C HIS A 85 2.89 -2.53 11.89
N VAL A 86 2.12 -2.93 10.88
CA VAL A 86 0.85 -3.64 11.10
C VAL A 86 1.07 -5.05 11.66
N ASP A 87 0.30 -5.39 12.69
CA ASP A 87 0.52 -6.57 13.52
C ASP A 87 0.48 -7.91 12.77
N PRO A 88 -0.43 -8.16 11.80
CA PRO A 88 -0.51 -9.47 11.14
C PRO A 88 0.74 -9.88 10.36
N TRP A 89 1.62 -8.92 10.03
CA TRP A 89 2.86 -9.16 9.28
C TRP A 89 4.11 -8.72 10.05
N ARG A 90 3.98 -8.42 11.34
CA ARG A 90 5.09 -7.97 12.20
C ARG A 90 6.21 -8.99 12.31
N GLU A 91 5.90 -10.28 12.18
CA GLU A 91 6.87 -11.39 12.24
C GLU A 91 7.60 -11.64 10.92
N ALA A 92 7.23 -10.95 9.83
CA ALA A 92 7.94 -11.10 8.57
C ALA A 92 9.37 -10.58 8.70
N GLY A 93 10.36 -11.40 8.35
CA GLY A 93 11.78 -11.01 8.37
C GLY A 93 12.08 -9.81 7.47
N ARG A 94 11.26 -9.57 6.45
CA ARG A 94 11.32 -8.39 5.58
C ARG A 94 9.91 -7.93 5.19
N VAL A 95 9.72 -6.60 5.15
CA VAL A 95 8.55 -5.96 4.53
C VAL A 95 9.00 -5.02 3.42
N THR A 96 8.67 -5.33 2.17
CA THR A 96 8.89 -4.43 1.03
C THR A 96 7.64 -3.57 0.81
N ARG A 97 7.84 -2.27 0.66
CA ARG A 97 6.80 -1.26 0.49
C ARG A 97 6.81 -0.77 -0.95
N VAL A 98 5.65 -0.76 -1.61
CA VAL A 98 5.51 -0.30 -2.99
C VAL A 98 4.42 0.76 -3.05
N GLY A 99 4.78 1.97 -3.48
CA GLY A 99 3.85 3.06 -3.72
C GLY A 99 3.57 3.24 -5.20
N GLU A 100 2.30 3.40 -5.56
CA GLU A 100 1.90 3.68 -6.94
C GLU A 100 0.94 4.86 -6.98
N ILE A 101 1.28 5.91 -7.74
CA ILE A 101 0.37 7.02 -8.05
C ILE A 101 -0.12 6.85 -9.49
N ARG A 102 -1.43 6.72 -9.66
CA ARG A 102 -2.09 6.73 -10.97
C ARG A 102 -2.84 8.04 -11.17
N ILE A 103 -2.56 8.71 -12.27
CA ILE A 103 -3.22 9.96 -12.65
C ILE A 103 -4.08 9.70 -13.87
N HIS A 104 -5.38 9.97 -13.75
CA HIS A 104 -6.32 9.93 -14.87
C HIS A 104 -6.55 11.33 -15.39
N GLN A 105 -6.29 11.56 -16.67
CA GLN A 105 -6.56 12.80 -17.38
C GLN A 105 -7.34 12.50 -18.66
N GLY A 106 -8.60 12.95 -18.76
CA GLY A 106 -9.38 12.86 -20.00
C GLY A 106 -9.55 11.45 -20.60
N GLY A 107 -9.40 10.40 -19.79
CA GLY A 107 -9.44 9.00 -20.25
C GLY A 107 -8.06 8.31 -20.38
N VAL A 108 -6.95 9.06 -20.26
CA VAL A 108 -5.58 8.51 -20.27
C VAL A 108 -5.09 8.29 -18.84
N ILE A 109 -4.42 7.16 -18.58
CA ILE A 109 -3.81 6.83 -17.30
C ILE A 109 -2.29 6.98 -17.41
N THR A 110 -1.69 7.78 -16.53
CA THR A 110 -0.24 7.92 -16.42
C THR A 110 0.20 7.56 -15.00
N THR A 111 1.34 6.89 -14.87
CA THR A 111 1.98 6.63 -13.57
C THR A 111 2.98 7.74 -13.31
N ALA A 112 2.92 8.35 -12.11
CA ALA A 112 3.82 9.43 -11.71
C ALA A 112 5.13 8.92 -11.11
#